data_AF-A0A6C0D1Y5-F1
#
_entry.id   AF-A0A6C0D1Y5-F1
#
_cell.length_a   1.000
_cell.length_b   1.000
_cell.length_c   1.000
_cell.angle_alpha   90.00
_cell.angle_beta   90.00
_cell.angle_gamma   90.00
#
_symmetry.space_group_name_H-M   'P 1'
#
loop_
_entity.id
_entity.type
_entity.pdbx_description
1 polymer ?
#
loop_
_entity_poly.entity_id
_entity_poly.type
_entity_poly.pdbx_seq_one_letter_code
_entity_poly.pdbx_strand_id
1 'polypeptide(L)'
;MSNKEDCGICCEFINKSNRKKIVCPNDKCALLCCRMCFVTHLMSSGVNPACMQCKKDFSSDFLMENITQKQYKDYTDYTTELLIEVIKGQLPEWQDEANRILVDRRFTALYDEKYSELLAVNSNISSIKKSLENIYSKSGINRINPFKKFSHYSDSLYVIRFLLDIWNTDYNCICSLCDKHVYNTINIYTCRCGFKKCNHCVSFCVLLNDTKCVCCEEDEFTLEQIKEITSKTYFNKFFKSKKQTENKLEIDKHKNTGLSLIKQKIDVNTTFTDIAFEFQKLKSVMHEPDKKEKVARFIKKCPNNDCRGFLSTAWKCGLCADFFCSDCHVKKNGARDENHVCNEAEKETVAMLKKDTKPCPRCGTPIDRYTGCNQVWTPCCKIAFDWSTGKIVTNERIHSPEYYDYMRRTNNGIVPREVGDNPCGERVNEYDFSNSLWDNKLNRYTLNAQKCMDYYRLTEHVNAVQIPLLPYNLGEIDYSKLGVKYLIGDIDDIKWKKSLKTDIKREKRENEVYHILNMFVNVMEDLSHDIINDKNTVKFIDSADSLIKYVNEQIGKINKKYKSVEKKYFISV
;
A
#
# COMPACT_ATOMS: atom_id res chain seq x y z
N MET A 1 21.26 -63.34 -13.56
CA MET A 1 21.79 -61.97 -13.39
C MET A 1 20.61 -61.03 -13.34
N SER A 2 20.35 -60.33 -12.23
CA SER A 2 19.25 -59.37 -12.19
C SER A 2 19.62 -58.16 -13.04
N ASN A 3 18.80 -57.84 -14.05
CA ASN A 3 18.88 -56.57 -14.78
C ASN A 3 18.67 -55.44 -13.75
N LYS A 4 19.76 -54.82 -13.31
CA LYS A 4 19.68 -53.61 -12.49
C LYS A 4 19.49 -52.44 -13.45
N GLU A 5 18.41 -51.71 -13.27
CA GLU A 5 18.13 -50.51 -14.04
C GLU A 5 19.00 -49.36 -13.53
N ASP A 6 19.53 -48.55 -14.44
CA ASP A 6 20.36 -47.38 -14.16
C ASP A 6 19.58 -46.08 -14.31
N CYS A 7 19.95 -45.08 -13.50
CA CYS A 7 19.40 -43.74 -13.61
C CYS A 7 19.85 -43.07 -14.93
N GLY A 8 18.91 -42.58 -15.73
CA GLY A 8 19.20 -41.85 -16.97
C GLY A 8 19.83 -40.47 -16.80
N ILE A 9 20.15 -40.06 -15.57
CA ILE A 9 20.75 -38.74 -15.24
C ILE A 9 22.13 -38.89 -14.61
N CYS A 10 22.26 -39.69 -13.55
CA CYS A 10 23.54 -39.91 -12.88
C CYS A 10 24.21 -41.25 -13.22
N CYS A 11 23.62 -42.04 -14.12
CA CYS A 11 24.16 -43.32 -14.62
C CYS A 11 24.42 -44.37 -13.52
N GLU A 12 23.73 -44.26 -12.40
CA GLU A 12 23.93 -45.11 -11.23
C GLU A 12 22.75 -46.02 -10.97
N PHE A 13 23.03 -47.19 -10.39
CA PHE A 13 22.03 -48.23 -10.14
C PHE A 13 20.89 -47.73 -9.24
N ILE A 14 19.66 -48.02 -9.68
CA ILE A 14 18.44 -47.80 -8.92
C ILE A 14 18.40 -48.74 -7.71
N ASN A 15 17.97 -48.21 -6.57
CA ASN A 15 17.82 -48.97 -5.32
C ASN A 15 16.49 -48.67 -4.62
N LYS A 16 16.17 -49.39 -3.53
CA LYS A 16 14.89 -49.23 -2.81
C LYS A 16 14.85 -48.03 -1.84
N SER A 17 15.95 -47.31 -1.69
CA SER A 17 16.13 -46.25 -0.69
C SER A 17 16.29 -44.88 -1.39
N ASN A 18 17.48 -44.28 -1.32
CA ASN A 18 17.74 -42.93 -1.82
C ASN A 18 17.69 -42.83 -3.36
N ARG A 19 17.98 -43.93 -4.08
CA ARG A 19 17.92 -43.98 -5.55
C ARG A 19 16.67 -44.73 -6.03
N LYS A 20 15.53 -44.54 -5.38
CA LYS A 20 14.23 -45.11 -5.82
C LYS A 20 13.94 -44.68 -7.26
N LYS A 21 13.41 -45.63 -8.05
CA LYS A 21 12.95 -45.43 -9.42
C LYS A 21 11.84 -44.38 -9.47
N ILE A 22 11.98 -43.40 -10.35
CA ILE A 22 10.94 -42.45 -10.74
C ILE A 22 10.90 -42.41 -12.27
N VAL A 23 9.71 -42.53 -12.84
CA VAL A 23 9.49 -42.49 -14.29
C VAL A 23 8.59 -41.31 -14.61
N CYS A 24 8.94 -40.55 -15.65
CA CYS A 24 8.11 -39.45 -16.14
C CYS A 24 6.70 -39.97 -16.52
N PRO A 25 5.60 -39.34 -16.05
CA PRO A 25 4.24 -39.80 -16.33
C PRO A 25 3.79 -39.52 -17.77
N ASN A 26 4.59 -38.80 -18.55
CA ASN A 26 4.33 -38.59 -19.97
C ASN A 26 4.85 -39.79 -20.76
N ASP A 27 3.94 -40.59 -21.33
CA ASP A 27 4.26 -41.82 -22.07
C ASP A 27 5.25 -41.60 -23.22
N LYS A 28 5.22 -40.42 -23.86
CA LYS A 28 6.15 -40.05 -24.95
C LYS A 28 7.58 -39.76 -24.46
N CYS A 29 7.77 -39.55 -23.16
CA CYS A 29 9.07 -39.23 -22.55
C CYS A 29 9.65 -40.45 -21.85
N ALA A 30 8.89 -41.05 -20.93
CA ALA A 30 9.28 -42.21 -20.13
C ALA A 30 10.67 -42.13 -19.48
N LEU A 31 11.24 -40.93 -19.28
CA LEU A 31 12.54 -40.74 -18.65
C LEU A 31 12.55 -41.41 -17.27
N LEU A 32 13.49 -42.32 -17.07
CA LEU A 32 13.77 -42.99 -15.81
C LEU A 32 14.90 -42.25 -15.09
N CYS A 33 14.61 -41.74 -13.89
CA CYS A 33 15.60 -41.11 -13.02
C CYS A 33 15.49 -41.63 -11.59
N CYS A 34 16.56 -41.47 -10.82
CA CYS A 34 16.56 -41.79 -9.41
C CYS A 34 15.98 -40.62 -8.59
N ARG A 35 15.40 -40.93 -7.44
CA ARG A 35 14.83 -39.92 -6.52
C ARG A 35 15.80 -38.80 -6.15
N MET A 36 17.08 -39.09 -5.96
CA MET A 36 18.08 -38.04 -5.68
C MET A 36 18.16 -37.03 -6.83
N CYS A 37 18.37 -37.49 -8.06
CA CYS A 37 18.43 -36.61 -9.23
C CYS A 37 17.13 -35.83 -9.41
N PHE A 38 15.98 -36.49 -9.23
CA PHE A 38 14.67 -35.85 -9.30
C PHE A 38 14.53 -34.71 -8.29
N VAL A 39 14.88 -34.94 -7.02
CA VAL A 39 14.80 -33.91 -5.96
C VAL A 39 15.80 -32.78 -6.19
N THR A 40 17.02 -33.08 -6.63
CA THR A 40 18.00 -32.04 -6.99
C THR A 40 17.45 -31.13 -8.08
N HIS A 41 16.79 -31.70 -9.09
CA HIS A 41 16.17 -30.91 -10.15
C HIS A 41 15.00 -30.08 -9.65
N LEU A 42 14.12 -30.62 -8.81
CA LEU A 42 13.02 -29.87 -8.20
C LEU A 42 13.51 -28.60 -7.48
N MET A 43 14.67 -28.68 -6.81
CA MET A 43 15.28 -27.54 -6.11
C MET A 43 16.00 -26.55 -7.03
N SER A 44 15.99 -26.79 -8.34
CA SER A 44 16.63 -25.96 -9.36
C SER A 44 15.70 -25.57 -10.51
N SER A 45 14.51 -26.17 -10.60
CA SER A 45 13.55 -26.01 -11.70
C SER A 45 12.63 -24.80 -11.57
N GLY A 46 12.83 -23.94 -10.56
CA GLY A 46 11.99 -22.77 -10.33
C GLY A 46 10.69 -23.08 -9.58
N VAL A 47 9.63 -22.29 -9.83
CA VAL A 47 8.36 -22.35 -9.08
C VAL A 47 7.49 -23.55 -9.49
N ASN A 48 7.55 -23.96 -10.76
CA ASN A 48 6.75 -25.04 -11.31
C ASN A 48 7.60 -26.31 -11.48
N PRO A 49 7.18 -27.45 -10.93
CA PRO A 49 7.94 -28.69 -11.02
C PRO A 49 7.75 -29.30 -12.40
N ALA A 50 8.82 -29.51 -13.15
CA ALA A 50 8.75 -29.95 -14.56
C ALA A 50 9.75 -31.08 -14.86
N CYS A 51 9.44 -31.92 -15.85
CA CYS A 51 10.34 -33.00 -16.26
C CYS A 51 11.67 -32.46 -16.81
N MET A 52 12.80 -33.05 -16.43
CA MET A 52 14.13 -32.65 -16.91
C MET A 52 14.26 -32.72 -18.44
N GLN A 53 13.60 -33.69 -19.08
CA GLN A 53 13.73 -33.96 -20.52
C GLN A 53 12.57 -33.39 -21.32
N CYS A 54 11.34 -33.87 -21.12
CA CYS A 54 10.19 -33.41 -21.93
C CYS A 54 9.60 -32.08 -21.45
N LYS A 55 10.11 -31.52 -20.35
CA LYS A 55 9.70 -30.26 -19.76
C LYS A 55 8.26 -30.19 -19.24
N LYS A 56 7.37 -31.14 -19.54
CA LYS A 56 6.01 -31.15 -18.98
C LYS A 56 5.97 -31.07 -17.45
N ASP A 57 5.01 -30.31 -16.94
CA ASP A 57 4.80 -30.09 -15.51
C ASP A 57 4.35 -31.37 -14.79
N PHE A 58 4.79 -31.52 -13.55
CA PHE A 58 4.38 -32.58 -12.65
C PHE A 58 3.19 -32.12 -11.81
N SER A 59 2.17 -32.96 -11.69
CA SER A 59 1.08 -32.71 -10.75
C SER A 59 1.59 -32.79 -9.30
N SER A 60 0.91 -32.10 -8.39
CA SER A 60 1.21 -32.19 -6.95
C SER A 60 1.10 -33.64 -6.44
N ASP A 61 0.15 -34.42 -6.96
CA ASP A 61 -0.03 -35.83 -6.58
C ASP A 61 1.16 -36.68 -6.99
N PHE A 62 1.66 -36.48 -8.22
CA PHE A 62 2.86 -37.18 -8.69
C PHE A 62 4.06 -36.90 -7.78
N LEU A 63 4.23 -35.67 -7.31
CA LEU A 63 5.29 -35.35 -6.34
C LEU A 63 5.08 -36.11 -5.03
N MET A 64 3.88 -36.03 -4.43
CA MET A 64 3.60 -36.66 -3.14
C MET A 64 3.81 -38.19 -3.15
N GLU A 65 3.59 -38.85 -4.28
CA GLU A 65 3.80 -40.30 -4.43
C GLU A 65 5.28 -40.68 -4.61
N ASN A 66 6.07 -39.81 -5.23
CA ASN A 66 7.43 -40.16 -5.68
C ASN A 66 8.53 -39.68 -4.72
N ILE A 67 8.29 -38.60 -3.95
CA ILE A 67 9.24 -38.06 -2.96
C ILE A 67 8.73 -38.18 -1.52
N THR A 68 9.62 -37.99 -0.55
CA THR A 68 9.25 -38.05 0.87
C THR A 68 8.49 -36.78 1.30
N GLN A 69 7.70 -36.87 2.38
CA GLN A 69 7.01 -35.69 2.94
C GLN A 69 7.98 -34.56 3.31
N LYS A 70 9.18 -34.90 3.81
CA LYS A 70 10.22 -33.91 4.09
C LYS A 70 10.69 -33.19 2.82
N GLN A 71 11.02 -33.95 1.76
CA GLN A 71 11.45 -33.36 0.48
C GLN A 71 10.37 -32.50 -0.16
N TYR A 72 9.10 -32.92 -0.06
CA TYR A 72 7.97 -32.13 -0.54
C TYR A 72 7.87 -30.81 0.22
N LYS A 73 8.00 -30.84 1.55
CA LYS A 73 8.03 -29.62 2.36
C LYS A 73 9.20 -28.72 1.96
N ASP A 74 10.40 -29.26 1.84
CA ASP A 74 11.59 -28.50 1.47
C ASP A 74 11.41 -27.81 0.09
N TYR A 75 10.80 -28.52 -0.88
CA TYR A 75 10.43 -27.96 -2.18
C TYR A 75 9.38 -26.84 -2.07
N THR A 76 8.33 -27.03 -1.25
CA THR A 76 7.32 -25.97 -1.04
C THR A 76 7.90 -24.73 -0.37
N ASP A 77 8.84 -24.90 0.56
CA ASP A 77 9.53 -23.80 1.21
C ASP A 77 10.43 -23.06 0.21
N TYR A 78 11.21 -23.79 -0.61
CA TYR A 78 12.02 -23.24 -1.69
C TYR A 78 11.20 -22.40 -2.68
N THR A 79 10.11 -22.96 -3.23
CA THR A 79 9.26 -22.24 -4.20
C THR A 79 8.58 -21.02 -3.58
N THR A 80 8.27 -21.06 -2.29
CA THR A 80 7.69 -19.92 -1.57
C THR A 80 8.71 -18.80 -1.39
N GLU A 81 9.97 -19.12 -1.08
CA GLU A 81 11.05 -18.12 -1.03
C GLU A 81 11.29 -17.48 -2.42
N LEU A 82 11.26 -18.25 -3.50
CA LEU A 82 11.34 -17.70 -4.85
C LEU A 82 10.25 -16.66 -5.14
N LEU A 83 9.00 -16.95 -4.73
CA LEU A 83 7.88 -16.01 -4.89
C LEU A 83 8.07 -14.74 -4.05
N ILE A 84 8.60 -14.86 -2.83
CA ILE A 84 8.93 -13.70 -1.99
C ILE A 84 9.98 -12.80 -2.65
N GLU A 85 11.00 -13.38 -3.32
CA GLU A 85 11.99 -12.59 -4.06
C GLU A 85 11.38 -11.86 -5.26
N VAL A 86 10.39 -12.45 -5.93
CA VAL A 86 9.64 -11.76 -7.00
C VAL A 86 8.88 -10.56 -6.45
N ILE A 87 8.20 -10.74 -5.31
CA ILE A 87 7.43 -9.69 -4.63
C ILE A 87 8.36 -8.56 -4.14
N LYS A 88 9.55 -8.88 -3.65
CA LYS A 88 10.59 -7.88 -3.32
C LYS A 88 10.98 -7.04 -4.53
N GLY A 89 11.04 -7.63 -5.73
CA GLY A 89 11.31 -6.92 -6.98
C GLY A 89 10.23 -5.88 -7.35
N GLN A 90 9.02 -5.99 -6.79
CA GLN A 90 7.90 -5.06 -7.00
C GLN A 90 7.86 -3.93 -5.96
N LEU A 91 8.64 -3.99 -4.88
CA LEU A 91 8.70 -2.93 -3.86
C LEU A 91 8.95 -1.51 -4.40
N PRO A 92 9.80 -1.28 -5.44
CA PRO A 92 9.97 0.05 -6.00
C PRO A 92 8.67 0.65 -6.53
N GLU A 93 7.78 -0.17 -7.11
CA GLU A 93 6.48 0.27 -7.66
C GLU A 93 5.54 0.80 -6.57
N TRP A 94 5.74 0.38 -5.32
CA TRP A 94 4.92 0.78 -4.18
C TRP A 94 5.54 1.91 -3.35
N GLN A 95 6.73 2.39 -3.74
CA GLN A 95 7.43 3.43 -2.99
C GLN A 95 6.66 4.75 -2.97
N ASP A 96 6.02 5.14 -4.07
CA ASP A 96 5.31 6.42 -4.13
C ASP A 96 4.11 6.44 -3.18
N GLU A 97 3.43 5.31 -3.01
CA GLU A 97 2.38 5.14 -2.00
C GLU A 97 2.96 5.18 -0.57
N ALA A 98 4.07 4.48 -0.33
CA ALA A 98 4.74 4.54 0.97
C ALA A 98 5.23 5.95 1.34
N ASN A 99 5.75 6.70 0.36
CA ASN A 99 6.17 8.08 0.53
C ASN A 99 4.98 8.98 0.87
N ARG A 100 3.84 8.82 0.18
CA ARG A 100 2.59 9.54 0.49
C ARG A 100 2.20 9.39 1.96
N ILE A 101 2.19 8.16 2.47
CA ILE A 101 1.83 7.88 3.86
C ILE A 101 2.86 8.46 4.84
N LEU A 102 4.16 8.38 4.54
CA LEU A 102 5.21 8.96 5.39
C LEU A 102 5.13 10.49 5.47
N VAL A 103 4.88 11.15 4.35
CA VAL A 103 4.70 12.61 4.30
C VAL A 103 3.51 13.02 5.15
N ASP A 104 2.38 12.30 5.03
CA ASP A 104 1.19 12.56 5.84
C ASP A 104 1.48 12.38 7.35
N ARG A 105 2.14 11.29 7.74
CA ARG A 105 2.55 11.04 9.15
C ARG A 105 3.47 12.12 9.71
N ARG A 106 4.47 12.57 8.94
CA ARG A 106 5.38 13.66 9.36
C ARG A 106 4.62 14.95 9.57
N PHE A 107 3.68 15.25 8.67
CA PHE A 107 2.83 16.42 8.80
C PHE A 107 1.93 16.35 10.03
N THR A 108 1.27 15.21 10.28
CA THR A 108 0.46 15.02 11.50
C THR A 108 1.29 15.22 12.76
N ALA A 109 2.50 14.67 12.82
CA ALA A 109 3.38 14.83 13.99
C ALA A 109 3.79 16.30 14.23
N LEU A 110 4.20 17.02 13.18
CA LEU A 110 4.55 18.44 13.26
C LEU A 110 3.34 19.30 13.68
N TYR A 111 2.16 18.97 13.16
CA TYR A 111 0.92 19.63 13.54
C TYR A 111 0.60 19.43 15.02
N ASP A 112 0.68 18.19 15.51
CA ASP A 112 0.37 17.86 16.91
C ASP A 112 1.34 18.53 17.89
N GLU A 113 2.63 18.60 17.53
CA GLU A 113 3.65 19.33 18.27
C GLU A 113 3.30 20.83 18.37
N LYS A 114 3.06 21.48 17.24
CA LYS A 114 2.73 22.92 17.20
C LYS A 114 1.38 23.25 17.83
N TYR A 115 0.40 22.36 17.69
CA TYR A 115 -0.89 22.49 18.35
C TYR A 115 -0.74 22.41 19.87
N SER A 116 0.12 21.52 20.37
CA SER A 116 0.44 21.41 21.81
C SER A 116 1.12 22.68 22.34
N GLU A 117 2.07 23.26 21.60
CA GLU A 117 2.67 24.56 21.93
C GLU A 117 1.60 25.67 22.01
N LEU A 118 0.70 25.74 21.03
CA LEU A 118 -0.38 26.73 20.99
C LEU A 118 -1.33 26.59 22.19
N LEU A 119 -1.69 25.36 22.57
CA LEU A 119 -2.52 25.10 23.75
C LEU A 119 -1.85 25.58 25.04
N ALA A 120 -0.55 25.33 25.19
CA ALA A 120 0.22 25.78 26.34
C ALA A 120 0.26 27.33 26.43
N VAL A 121 0.54 28.00 25.32
CA VAL A 121 0.54 29.47 25.24
C VAL A 121 -0.86 30.04 25.55
N ASN A 122 -1.92 29.46 24.99
CA ASN A 122 -3.30 29.88 25.25
C ASN A 122 -3.69 29.70 26.73
N SER A 123 -3.24 28.63 27.38
CA SER A 123 -3.45 28.41 28.82
C SER A 123 -2.79 29.51 29.66
N ASN A 124 -1.53 29.86 29.33
CA ASN A 124 -0.80 30.94 30.00
C ASN A 124 -1.43 32.32 29.78
N ILE A 125 -1.96 32.60 28.58
CA ILE A 125 -2.71 33.83 28.31
C ILE A 125 -4.02 33.85 29.11
N SER A 126 -4.70 32.71 29.23
CA SER A 126 -5.93 32.56 30.01
C SER A 126 -5.71 32.81 31.51
N SER A 127 -4.56 32.40 32.07
CA SER A 127 -4.24 32.68 33.47
C SER A 127 -4.01 34.18 33.73
N ILE A 128 -3.26 34.87 32.86
CA ILE A 128 -3.08 36.33 32.93
C ILE A 128 -4.43 37.04 32.80
N LYS A 129 -5.27 36.56 31.88
CA LYS A 129 -6.61 37.09 31.67
C LYS A 129 -7.46 36.97 32.93
N LYS A 130 -7.49 35.83 33.61
CA LYS A 130 -8.20 35.65 34.88
C LYS A 130 -7.69 36.60 35.97
N SER A 131 -6.37 36.82 36.04
CA SER A 131 -5.79 37.82 36.97
C SER A 131 -6.31 39.23 36.67
N LEU A 132 -6.35 39.63 35.40
CA LEU A 132 -6.90 40.92 34.98
C LEU A 132 -8.43 41.00 35.15
N GLU A 133 -9.16 39.91 34.97
CA GLU A 133 -10.60 39.81 35.27
C GLU A 133 -10.89 40.06 36.74
N ASN A 134 -10.07 39.51 37.63
CA ASN A 134 -10.19 39.72 39.07
C ASN A 134 -9.95 41.19 39.43
N ILE A 135 -8.95 41.83 38.81
CA ILE A 135 -8.69 43.28 38.96
C ILE A 135 -9.88 44.10 38.42
N TYR A 136 -10.42 43.76 37.25
CA TYR A 136 -11.58 44.42 36.67
C TYR A 136 -12.83 44.28 37.56
N SER A 137 -13.05 43.10 38.14
CA SER A 137 -14.21 42.84 38.99
C SER A 137 -14.15 43.64 40.30
N LYS A 138 -12.95 43.85 40.85
CA LYS A 138 -12.70 44.73 42.00
C LYS A 138 -12.94 46.23 41.71
N SER A 139 -12.99 46.65 40.43
CA SER A 139 -13.19 48.04 40.03
C SER A 139 -14.67 48.52 40.02
N GLY A 140 -15.63 47.62 40.30
CA GLY A 140 -17.05 47.99 40.45
C GLY A 140 -17.80 48.31 39.15
N ILE A 141 -17.31 47.85 37.98
CA ILE A 141 -17.92 48.14 36.66
C ILE A 141 -18.88 47.01 36.23
N ASN A 142 -20.19 47.26 36.28
CA ASN A 142 -21.25 46.31 35.88
C ASN A 142 -21.57 46.32 34.37
N ARG A 143 -20.62 45.90 33.51
CA ARG A 143 -20.86 45.64 32.07
C ARG A 143 -20.15 44.36 31.61
N ILE A 144 -20.54 43.85 30.43
CA ILE A 144 -19.97 42.65 29.76
C ILE A 144 -18.45 42.66 29.90
N ASN A 145 -17.93 41.70 30.66
CA ASN A 145 -16.50 41.56 30.90
C ASN A 145 -15.80 41.26 29.55
N PRO A 146 -14.95 42.19 29.04
CA PRO A 146 -14.30 42.02 27.73
C PRO A 146 -13.34 40.82 27.73
N PHE A 147 -12.98 40.32 28.90
CA PHE A 147 -12.08 39.20 29.09
C PHE A 147 -12.78 37.83 29.17
N LYS A 148 -14.10 37.71 28.93
CA LYS A 148 -14.78 36.40 29.09
C LYS A 148 -14.70 35.40 27.92
N LYS A 149 -14.16 35.76 26.74
CA LYS A 149 -14.21 34.91 25.53
C LYS A 149 -12.82 34.56 24.95
N PHE A 150 -12.37 33.33 25.15
CA PHE A 150 -11.39 32.61 24.32
C PHE A 150 -12.02 31.23 24.03
N SER A 151 -12.04 30.77 22.77
CA SER A 151 -12.46 29.40 22.47
C SER A 151 -11.25 28.49 22.44
N HIS A 152 -11.40 27.30 23.00
CA HIS A 152 -10.56 26.17 22.65
C HIS A 152 -10.95 25.74 21.23
N TYR A 153 -9.98 25.56 20.34
CA TYR A 153 -10.24 24.88 19.07
C TYR A 153 -10.82 23.50 19.41
N SER A 154 -12.03 23.20 18.94
CA SER A 154 -12.64 21.88 19.11
C SER A 154 -12.13 20.93 18.03
N ASP A 155 -11.40 19.91 18.47
CA ASP A 155 -11.18 18.56 17.95
C ASP A 155 -11.13 18.24 16.44
N SER A 156 -10.01 17.60 16.09
CA SER A 156 -9.76 16.55 15.08
C SER A 156 -10.13 16.81 13.63
N LEU A 157 -9.12 16.81 12.72
CA LEU A 157 -9.16 16.60 11.25
C LEU A 157 -10.10 17.47 10.38
N TYR A 158 -11.31 17.76 10.84
CA TYR A 158 -12.32 18.61 10.24
C TYR A 158 -11.85 20.05 10.11
N VAL A 159 -10.96 20.54 10.98
CA VAL A 159 -10.44 21.90 10.89
C VAL A 159 -9.42 22.04 9.76
N ILE A 160 -8.57 21.06 9.49
CA ILE A 160 -7.72 21.12 8.29
C ILE A 160 -8.60 21.02 7.04
N ARG A 161 -9.66 20.22 7.08
CA ARG A 161 -10.65 20.16 6.00
C ARG A 161 -11.46 21.46 5.88
N PHE A 162 -11.78 22.14 6.97
CA PHE A 162 -12.47 23.43 7.01
C PHE A 162 -11.53 24.58 6.61
N LEU A 163 -10.25 24.54 7.02
CA LEU A 163 -9.23 25.51 6.63
C LEU A 163 -8.72 25.26 5.20
N LEU A 164 -8.84 24.05 4.64
CA LEU A 164 -8.52 23.78 3.24
C LEU A 164 -9.73 23.92 2.31
N ASP A 165 -10.95 23.59 2.75
CA ASP A 165 -12.19 23.67 1.94
C ASP A 165 -12.88 25.05 2.03
N ILE A 166 -12.65 25.84 3.10
CA ILE A 166 -13.33 27.14 3.30
C ILE A 166 -12.40 28.33 3.07
N TRP A 167 -11.09 28.17 2.84
CA TRP A 167 -10.20 29.30 2.51
C TRP A 167 -10.37 29.83 1.06
N ASN A 168 -11.62 29.92 0.61
CA ASN A 168 -12.13 31.03 -0.20
C ASN A 168 -12.79 32.13 0.68
N THR A 169 -12.76 32.01 2.02
CA THR A 169 -13.14 33.07 2.96
C THR A 169 -11.91 33.87 3.35
N ASP A 170 -11.98 35.19 3.18
CA ASP A 170 -10.98 36.18 3.59
C ASP A 170 -10.34 35.87 4.97
N TYR A 171 -9.04 35.52 5.03
CA TYR A 171 -7.99 36.42 5.59
C TYR A 171 -8.36 37.25 6.83
N ASN A 172 -9.34 38.10 6.57
CA ASN A 172 -9.57 39.38 7.20
C ASN A 172 -10.52 39.28 8.39
N CYS A 173 -11.11 38.12 8.64
CA CYS A 173 -12.19 37.96 9.61
C CYS A 173 -11.84 37.21 10.92
N ILE A 174 -10.56 36.88 11.16
CA ILE A 174 -10.12 36.17 12.38
C ILE A 174 -9.29 37.08 13.28
N CYS A 175 -9.61 37.09 14.58
CA CYS A 175 -8.82 37.80 15.59
C CYS A 175 -7.55 37.01 15.95
N SER A 176 -6.36 37.60 15.76
CA SER A 176 -5.05 37.01 16.08
C SER A 176 -4.83 36.73 17.57
N LEU A 177 -5.71 37.24 18.44
CA LEU A 177 -5.65 37.01 19.88
C LEU A 177 -6.60 35.93 20.32
N CYS A 178 -7.90 36.02 20.03
CA CYS A 178 -8.90 35.08 20.58
C CYS A 178 -9.35 33.98 19.61
N ASP A 179 -8.77 33.95 18.40
CA ASP A 179 -9.00 32.95 17.34
C ASP A 179 -10.46 32.80 16.91
N LYS A 180 -11.34 33.75 17.27
CA LYS A 180 -12.74 33.76 16.88
C LYS A 180 -12.92 34.36 15.50
N HIS A 181 -13.70 33.66 14.67
CA HIS A 181 -14.25 34.22 13.45
C HIS A 181 -15.26 35.31 13.79
N VAL A 182 -15.15 36.45 13.12
CA VAL A 182 -15.95 37.64 13.41
C VAL A 182 -17.01 37.79 12.31
N TYR A 183 -18.23 37.30 12.56
CA TYR A 183 -19.37 37.58 11.68
C TYR A 183 -20.14 38.83 12.15
N ASN A 184 -20.32 39.77 11.21
CA ASN A 184 -21.29 40.89 11.13
C ASN A 184 -21.62 41.79 12.35
N THR A 185 -20.95 41.70 13.50
CA THR A 185 -21.26 42.59 14.66
C THR A 185 -20.06 43.02 15.52
N ILE A 186 -18.83 42.67 15.16
CA ILE A 186 -17.62 43.12 15.89
C ILE A 186 -16.64 43.68 14.85
N ASN A 187 -16.18 44.92 15.04
CA ASN A 187 -15.14 45.49 14.16
C ASN A 187 -13.81 44.75 14.43
N ILE A 188 -13.09 44.42 13.35
CA ILE A 188 -11.69 43.99 13.43
C ILE A 188 -10.82 45.22 13.22
N TYR A 189 -9.91 45.44 14.16
CA TYR A 189 -8.85 46.41 13.98
C TYR A 189 -7.62 45.71 13.43
N THR A 190 -7.09 46.24 12.32
CA THR A 190 -5.87 45.76 11.67
C THR A 190 -4.77 46.79 11.88
N CYS A 191 -3.70 46.37 12.55
CA CYS A 191 -2.47 47.15 12.68
C CYS A 191 -1.71 47.17 11.33
N ARG A 192 -0.83 48.15 11.09
CA ARG A 192 0.02 48.16 9.87
C ARG A 192 0.97 46.96 9.81
N CYS A 193 1.34 46.39 10.97
CA CYS A 193 2.08 45.12 11.04
C CYS A 193 1.23 43.88 10.73
N GLY A 194 -0.01 44.04 10.28
CA GLY A 194 -0.91 42.92 9.95
C GLY A 194 -1.61 42.28 11.15
N PHE A 195 -1.34 42.74 12.37
CA PHE A 195 -1.95 42.18 13.58
C PHE A 195 -3.44 42.55 13.71
N LYS A 196 -4.32 41.55 13.67
CA LYS A 196 -5.79 41.72 13.65
C LYS A 196 -6.42 41.44 15.02
N LYS A 197 -7.31 42.30 15.49
CA LYS A 197 -7.95 42.15 16.81
C LYS A 197 -9.42 42.48 16.77
N CYS A 198 -10.23 41.70 17.47
CA CYS A 198 -11.61 42.07 17.73
C CYS A 198 -11.69 43.14 18.83
N ASN A 199 -12.77 43.93 18.86
CA ASN A 199 -12.99 45.00 19.85
C ASN A 199 -12.79 44.54 21.31
N HIS A 200 -13.10 43.28 21.64
CA HIS A 200 -12.87 42.72 22.99
C HIS A 200 -11.39 42.51 23.32
N CYS A 201 -10.57 42.12 22.35
CA CYS A 201 -9.14 41.90 22.54
C CYS A 201 -8.35 43.21 22.53
N VAL A 202 -8.89 44.28 21.95
CA VAL A 202 -8.30 45.62 22.00
C VAL A 202 -8.23 46.12 23.44
N SER A 203 -9.27 45.93 24.25
CA SER A 203 -9.27 46.29 25.68
C SER A 203 -8.10 45.64 26.44
N PHE A 204 -7.85 44.34 26.19
CA PHE A 204 -6.73 43.60 26.77
C PHE A 204 -5.36 44.14 26.31
N CYS A 205 -5.23 44.45 25.02
CA CYS A 205 -3.98 45.00 24.48
C CYS A 205 -3.65 46.38 25.02
N VAL A 206 -4.66 47.25 25.11
CA VAL A 206 -4.53 48.63 25.59
C VAL A 206 -4.19 48.67 27.09
N LEU A 207 -4.55 47.65 27.86
CA LEU A 207 -4.10 47.55 29.25
C LEU A 207 -2.63 47.16 29.37
N LEU A 208 -2.19 46.22 28.54
CA LEU A 208 -0.82 45.73 28.56
C LEU A 208 0.16 46.76 27.97
N ASN A 209 -0.21 47.49 26.92
CA ASN A 209 0.73 48.37 26.21
C ASN A 209 0.22 49.80 25.98
N ASP A 210 -0.70 50.26 26.82
CA ASP A 210 -1.28 51.61 26.78
C ASP A 210 -1.87 51.95 25.39
N THR A 211 -1.22 52.82 24.64
CA THR A 211 -1.63 53.26 23.30
C THR A 211 -0.91 52.51 22.19
N LYS A 212 0.11 51.69 22.47
CA LYS A 212 0.94 51.07 21.43
C LYS A 212 0.45 49.68 21.03
N CYS A 213 0.70 49.30 19.78
CA CYS A 213 0.47 47.95 19.33
C CYS A 213 1.31 46.95 20.14
N VAL A 214 0.66 45.90 20.63
CA VAL A 214 1.29 44.80 21.39
C VAL A 214 2.18 43.91 20.50
N CYS A 215 2.00 43.93 19.18
CA CYS A 215 2.80 43.17 18.22
C CYS A 215 4.05 43.95 17.79
N CYS A 216 3.88 45.12 17.13
CA CYS A 216 5.01 45.88 16.58
C CYS A 216 5.52 47.03 17.45
N GLU A 217 4.80 47.48 18.48
CA GLU A 217 5.15 48.64 19.33
C GLU A 217 5.32 50.00 18.62
N GLU A 218 5.21 50.04 17.29
CA GLU A 218 5.36 51.24 16.46
C GLU A 218 4.04 51.97 16.21
N ASP A 219 2.94 51.23 15.98
CA ASP A 219 1.63 51.85 15.75
C ASP A 219 1.01 52.28 17.09
N GLU A 220 0.56 53.53 17.14
CA GLU A 220 -0.04 54.13 18.32
C GLU A 220 -1.52 54.50 18.06
N PHE A 221 -2.41 53.98 18.90
CA PHE A 221 -3.83 54.26 18.88
C PHE A 221 -4.10 55.64 19.50
N THR A 222 -4.86 56.49 18.80
CA THR A 222 -5.31 57.75 19.38
C THR A 222 -6.32 57.50 20.50
N LEU A 223 -6.41 58.43 21.45
CA LEU A 223 -7.39 58.35 22.55
C LEU A 223 -8.84 58.28 22.05
N GLU A 224 -9.11 58.88 20.88
CA GLU A 224 -10.41 58.85 20.23
C GLU A 224 -10.73 57.46 19.67
N GLN A 225 -9.76 56.81 19.01
CA GLN A 225 -9.88 55.45 18.51
C GLN A 225 -10.13 54.45 19.66
N ILE A 226 -9.40 54.56 20.77
CA ILE A 226 -9.59 53.66 21.92
C ILE A 226 -11.00 53.82 22.52
N LYS A 227 -11.50 55.05 22.63
CA LYS A 227 -12.82 55.37 23.18
C LYS A 227 -13.96 54.82 22.33
N GLU A 228 -13.77 54.81 21.01
CA GLU A 228 -14.72 54.24 20.04
C GLU A 228 -14.75 52.70 20.13
N ILE A 229 -13.58 52.06 20.26
CA ILE A 229 -13.44 50.60 20.22
C ILE A 229 -13.78 49.90 21.54
N THR A 230 -13.38 50.45 22.69
CA THR A 230 -13.41 49.75 24.00
C THR A 230 -14.65 50.05 24.84
N SER A 231 -15.58 50.88 24.33
CA SER A 231 -16.74 51.49 25.00
C SER A 231 -16.43 52.69 25.90
N LYS A 232 -17.30 53.71 25.86
CA LYS A 232 -17.19 54.96 26.66
C LYS A 232 -17.05 54.70 28.17
N THR A 233 -17.69 53.65 28.70
CA THR A 233 -17.67 53.32 30.13
C THR A 233 -16.31 52.73 30.54
N TYR A 234 -15.78 51.78 29.78
CA TYR A 234 -14.44 51.22 30.00
C TYR A 234 -13.37 52.31 29.91
N PHE A 235 -13.43 53.13 28.86
CA PHE A 235 -12.46 54.22 28.64
C PHE A 235 -12.44 55.22 29.80
N ASN A 236 -13.60 55.67 30.27
CA ASN A 236 -13.68 56.70 31.31
C ASN A 236 -13.48 56.17 32.74
N LYS A 237 -13.98 54.96 33.06
CA LYS A 237 -13.96 54.42 34.43
C LYS A 237 -12.79 53.48 34.72
N PHE A 238 -12.15 52.89 33.70
CA PHE A 238 -11.08 51.90 33.87
C PHE A 238 -9.76 52.33 33.22
N PHE A 239 -9.81 52.79 31.96
CA PHE A 239 -8.59 53.22 31.25
C PHE A 239 -8.06 54.57 31.77
N LYS A 240 -8.92 55.58 31.94
CA LYS A 240 -8.53 56.87 32.54
C LYS A 240 -8.19 56.78 34.04
N SER A 241 -8.82 55.87 34.78
CA SER A 241 -8.58 55.66 36.21
C SER A 241 -7.30 54.86 36.52
N LYS A 242 -6.63 54.31 35.49
CA LYS A 242 -5.26 53.74 35.55
C LYS A 242 -4.21 54.74 36.11
N LYS A 243 -4.57 56.02 36.25
CA LYS A 243 -3.80 57.05 36.96
C LYS A 243 -3.89 56.99 38.50
N GLN A 244 -4.73 56.15 39.10
CA GLN A 244 -4.77 55.91 40.55
C GLN A 244 -3.89 54.71 40.94
N THR A 245 -3.12 54.87 42.01
CA THR A 245 -1.76 54.34 42.20
C THR A 245 -1.64 52.84 42.49
N GLU A 246 -2.67 52.18 43.03
CA GLU A 246 -2.59 50.78 43.48
C GLU A 246 -2.84 49.75 42.36
N ASN A 247 -3.85 49.96 41.52
CA ASN A 247 -4.16 49.05 40.40
C ASN A 247 -3.10 49.11 39.28
N LYS A 248 -2.38 50.23 39.15
CA LYS A 248 -1.31 50.39 38.15
C LYS A 248 -0.14 49.45 38.42
N LEU A 249 0.28 49.32 39.68
CA LEU A 249 1.40 48.47 40.08
C LEU A 249 1.13 46.98 39.83
N GLU A 250 -0.11 46.51 40.04
CA GLU A 250 -0.49 45.12 39.75
C GLU A 250 -0.58 44.82 38.24
N ILE A 251 -1.06 45.77 37.43
CA ILE A 251 -1.12 45.61 35.97
C ILE A 251 0.28 45.64 35.36
N ASP A 252 1.17 46.51 35.85
CA ASP A 252 2.57 46.60 35.39
C ASP A 252 3.35 45.30 35.65
N LYS A 253 3.04 44.55 36.72
CA LYS A 253 3.63 43.22 36.98
C LYS A 253 3.32 42.20 35.88
N HIS A 254 2.18 42.34 35.20
CA HIS A 254 1.76 41.42 34.13
C HIS A 254 2.07 41.94 32.73
N LYS A 255 2.55 43.19 32.59
CA LYS A 255 2.82 43.86 31.31
C LYS A 255 3.86 43.10 30.47
N ASN A 256 5.05 42.89 31.01
CA ASN A 256 6.16 42.26 30.28
C ASN A 256 5.85 40.79 29.94
N THR A 257 5.31 40.04 30.90
CA THR A 257 4.92 38.64 30.69
C THR A 257 3.79 38.50 29.67
N GLY A 258 2.76 39.37 29.75
CA GLY A 258 1.66 39.39 28.79
C GLY A 258 2.10 39.74 27.37
N LEU A 259 2.97 40.74 27.21
CA LEU A 259 3.57 41.11 25.93
C LEU A 259 4.37 39.94 25.32
N SER A 260 5.21 39.28 26.12
CA SER A 260 6.01 38.14 25.66
C SER A 260 5.17 36.96 25.17
N LEU A 261 4.09 36.62 25.90
CA LEU A 261 3.19 35.51 25.54
C LEU A 261 2.35 35.82 24.29
N ILE A 262 1.98 37.09 24.08
CA ILE A 262 1.25 37.50 22.89
C ILE A 262 2.16 37.44 21.66
N LYS A 263 3.41 37.89 21.76
CA LYS A 263 4.40 37.73 20.68
C LYS A 263 4.63 36.25 20.37
N GLN A 264 4.85 35.42 21.40
CA GLN A 264 4.96 33.98 21.24
C GLN A 264 3.74 33.34 20.55
N LYS A 265 2.52 33.78 20.90
CA LYS A 265 1.29 33.29 20.24
C LYS A 265 1.25 33.65 18.75
N ILE A 266 1.63 34.89 18.42
CA ILE A 266 1.68 35.35 17.02
C ILE A 266 2.69 34.51 16.24
N ASP A 267 3.88 34.30 16.80
CA ASP A 267 4.91 33.47 16.17
C ASP A 267 4.42 32.04 15.94
N VAL A 268 3.78 31.40 16.94
CA VAL A 268 3.21 30.05 16.78
C VAL A 268 2.12 30.04 15.71
N ASN A 269 1.21 31.01 15.68
CA ASN A 269 0.17 31.09 14.65
C ASN A 269 0.74 31.30 13.24
N THR A 270 1.78 32.14 13.09
CA THR A 270 2.47 32.35 11.81
C THR A 270 3.15 31.06 11.34
N THR A 271 3.87 30.38 12.23
CA THR A 271 4.48 29.07 11.88
C THR A 271 3.42 28.04 11.49
N PHE A 272 2.25 28.05 12.13
CA PHE A 272 1.15 27.16 11.80
C PHE A 272 0.58 27.43 10.40
N THR A 273 0.44 28.70 10.02
CA THR A 273 0.03 29.07 8.65
C THR A 273 1.09 28.70 7.62
N ASP A 274 2.37 28.86 7.93
CA ASP A 274 3.47 28.49 7.04
C ASP A 274 3.51 26.96 6.80
N ILE A 275 3.34 26.18 7.87
CA ILE A 275 3.26 24.71 7.81
C ILE A 275 2.05 24.27 6.96
N ALA A 276 0.89 24.91 7.16
CA ALA A 276 -0.32 24.61 6.38
C ALA A 276 -0.14 24.93 4.89
N PHE A 277 0.50 26.06 4.57
CA PHE A 277 0.76 26.48 3.19
C PHE A 277 1.76 25.54 2.50
N GLU A 278 2.86 25.18 3.16
CA GLU A 278 3.83 24.21 2.63
C GLU A 278 3.20 22.82 2.44
N PHE A 279 2.27 22.40 3.31
CA PHE A 279 1.53 21.16 3.12
C PHE A 279 0.57 21.20 1.93
N GLN A 280 -0.13 22.31 1.72
CA GLN A 280 -1.00 22.50 0.55
C GLN A 280 -0.19 22.50 -0.75
N LYS A 281 1.00 23.09 -0.74
CA LYS A 281 1.96 23.06 -1.84
C LYS A 281 2.49 21.64 -2.09
N LEU A 282 2.83 20.89 -1.05
CA LEU A 282 3.22 19.49 -1.17
C LEU A 282 2.08 18.61 -1.70
N LYS A 283 0.85 18.79 -1.20
CA LYS A 283 -0.33 18.08 -1.68
C LYS A 283 -0.65 18.40 -3.14
N SER A 284 -0.57 19.67 -3.55
CA SER A 284 -0.85 20.05 -4.95
C SER A 284 0.19 19.50 -5.93
N VAL A 285 1.47 19.38 -5.52
CA VAL A 285 2.51 18.68 -6.29
C VAL A 285 2.29 17.15 -6.31
N MET A 286 1.60 16.60 -5.32
CA MET A 286 1.34 15.15 -5.19
C MET A 286 -0.03 14.71 -5.75
N HIS A 287 -0.94 15.65 -6.04
CA HIS A 287 -2.29 15.43 -6.58
C HIS A 287 -2.45 15.87 -8.04
N GLU A 288 -1.38 15.94 -8.83
CA GLU A 288 -1.57 15.98 -10.28
C GLU A 288 -2.32 14.71 -10.71
N PRO A 289 -3.49 14.84 -11.35
CA PRO A 289 -4.32 13.70 -11.72
C PRO A 289 -3.61 12.92 -12.82
N ASP A 290 -3.21 11.68 -12.52
CA ASP A 290 -3.00 10.57 -13.45
C ASP A 290 -2.59 10.95 -14.88
N LYS A 291 -1.58 11.81 -15.05
CA LYS A 291 -0.65 11.54 -16.14
C LYS A 291 0.08 10.31 -15.65
N LYS A 292 -0.20 9.16 -16.28
CA LYS A 292 0.68 7.99 -16.29
C LYS A 292 2.04 8.42 -16.86
N GLU A 293 2.74 9.31 -16.18
CA GLU A 293 4.11 9.64 -16.46
C GLU A 293 4.90 8.37 -16.22
N LYS A 294 5.80 8.12 -17.17
CA LYS A 294 6.64 6.91 -17.24
C LYS A 294 7.12 6.55 -15.85
N VAL A 295 6.73 5.35 -15.38
CA VAL A 295 7.21 4.71 -14.14
C VAL A 295 8.59 5.22 -13.82
N ALA A 296 8.72 5.98 -12.73
CA ALA A 296 9.99 6.60 -12.36
C ALA A 296 11.05 5.50 -12.34
N ARG A 297 12.03 5.56 -13.25
CA ARG A 297 13.10 4.55 -13.30
C ARG A 297 13.94 4.71 -12.04
N PHE A 298 13.73 3.83 -11.07
CA PHE A 298 14.53 3.79 -9.87
C PHE A 298 15.95 3.33 -10.21
N ILE A 299 16.94 4.10 -9.77
CA ILE A 299 18.35 3.84 -10.11
C ILE A 299 18.94 2.75 -9.23
N LYS A 300 18.62 2.74 -7.94
CA LYS A 300 19.26 1.87 -6.94
C LYS A 300 18.47 1.80 -5.64
N LYS A 301 18.67 0.77 -4.82
CA LYS A 301 18.27 0.75 -3.41
C LYS A 301 18.95 1.88 -2.63
N CYS A 302 18.25 2.46 -1.64
CA CYS A 302 18.80 3.46 -0.74
C CYS A 302 20.08 2.94 -0.04
N PRO A 303 21.20 3.69 -0.08
CA PRO A 303 22.42 3.31 0.61
C PRO A 303 22.33 3.37 2.14
N ASN A 304 21.33 4.04 2.69
CA ASN A 304 21.10 4.09 4.13
C ASN A 304 20.57 2.73 4.62
N ASN A 305 21.31 2.05 5.49
CA ASN A 305 20.99 0.72 6.02
C ASN A 305 19.63 0.65 6.72
N ASP A 306 19.19 1.76 7.33
CA ASP A 306 17.91 1.84 8.04
C ASP A 306 16.73 2.16 7.10
N CYS A 307 17.02 2.52 5.85
CA CYS A 307 16.00 2.87 4.86
C CYS A 307 15.75 1.73 3.88
N ARG A 308 14.47 1.39 3.68
CA ARG A 308 14.03 0.34 2.76
C ARG A 308 13.66 0.87 1.37
N GLY A 309 13.95 2.14 1.11
CA GLY A 309 13.57 2.83 -0.12
C GLY A 309 14.55 2.64 -1.27
N PHE A 310 14.26 3.35 -2.35
CA PHE A 310 14.94 3.35 -3.63
C PHE A 310 15.18 4.80 -4.07
N LEU A 311 16.26 5.00 -4.81
CA LEU A 311 16.71 6.29 -5.32
C LEU A 311 16.05 6.60 -6.66
N SER A 312 15.54 7.82 -6.79
CA SER A 312 15.04 8.35 -8.06
C SER A 312 16.20 8.68 -9.02
N THR A 313 15.86 9.10 -10.24
CA THR A 313 16.85 9.59 -11.22
C THR A 313 17.69 10.77 -10.72
N ALA A 314 17.15 11.54 -9.76
CA ALA A 314 17.83 12.65 -9.11
C ALA A 314 18.69 12.22 -7.90
N TRP A 315 18.92 10.91 -7.70
CA TRP A 315 19.65 10.36 -6.55
C TRP A 315 19.07 10.76 -5.18
N LYS A 316 17.77 11.03 -5.15
CA LYS A 316 17.00 11.30 -3.94
C LYS A 316 16.22 10.06 -3.54
N CYS A 317 16.26 9.68 -2.26
CA CYS A 317 15.38 8.62 -1.75
C CYS A 317 13.99 9.19 -1.48
N GLY A 318 12.94 8.53 -1.98
CA GLY A 318 11.56 8.94 -1.72
C GLY A 318 11.18 8.81 -0.23
N LEU A 319 11.65 7.78 0.47
CA LEU A 319 11.22 7.51 1.85
C LEU A 319 11.94 8.37 2.90
N CYS A 320 13.28 8.37 2.89
CA CYS A 320 14.05 9.16 3.86
C CYS A 320 14.30 10.61 3.41
N ALA A 321 13.95 10.98 2.18
CA ALA A 321 14.19 12.30 1.57
C ALA A 321 15.67 12.72 1.45
N ASP A 322 16.61 11.85 1.81
CA ASP A 322 18.05 12.09 1.70
C ASP A 322 18.50 12.09 0.23
N PHE A 323 19.52 12.92 -0.05
CA PHE A 323 20.21 12.97 -1.33
C PHE A 323 21.51 12.18 -1.24
N PHE A 324 21.88 11.51 -2.33
CA PHE A 324 23.10 10.73 -2.42
C PHE A 324 23.93 11.17 -3.63
N CYS A 325 25.24 10.98 -3.55
CA CYS A 325 26.13 11.25 -4.67
C CYS A 325 26.03 10.15 -5.72
N SER A 326 25.93 10.51 -7.00
CA SER A 326 25.96 9.55 -8.10
C SER A 326 27.29 8.81 -8.24
N ASP A 327 28.37 9.40 -7.74
CA ASP A 327 29.73 8.94 -8.03
C ASP A 327 30.37 8.19 -6.86
N CYS A 328 30.07 8.55 -5.61
CA CYS A 328 30.52 7.78 -4.44
C CYS A 328 29.39 7.11 -3.64
N HIS A 329 28.12 7.36 -3.97
CA HIS A 329 26.95 6.86 -3.24
C HIS A 329 26.82 7.32 -1.77
N VAL A 330 27.64 8.28 -1.32
CA VAL A 330 27.58 8.87 0.03
C VAL A 330 26.46 9.91 0.13
N LYS A 331 25.91 10.09 1.34
CA LYS A 331 24.86 11.08 1.66
C LYS A 331 25.34 12.53 1.44
N LYS A 332 24.47 13.36 0.86
CA LYS A 332 24.64 14.81 0.62
C LYS A 332 23.66 15.61 1.48
N ASN A 333 24.01 16.86 1.79
CA ASN A 333 23.16 17.80 2.52
C ASN A 333 22.16 18.55 1.63
N GLY A 334 21.84 18.01 0.45
CA GLY A 334 20.88 18.59 -0.49
C GLY A 334 21.16 18.17 -1.93
N ALA A 335 20.31 18.64 -2.86
CA ALA A 335 20.47 18.35 -4.29
C ALA A 335 21.73 18.99 -4.88
N ARG A 336 22.10 20.17 -4.40
CA ARG A 336 23.30 20.93 -4.79
C ARG A 336 24.14 21.20 -3.55
N ASP A 337 24.79 20.15 -3.06
CA ASP A 337 25.76 20.27 -1.98
C ASP A 337 27.10 20.71 -2.56
N GLU A 338 27.38 22.01 -2.50
CA GLU A 338 28.61 22.62 -3.02
C GLU A 338 29.86 22.19 -2.23
N ASN A 339 29.68 21.70 -1.00
CA ASN A 339 30.78 21.27 -0.12
C ASN A 339 31.11 19.78 -0.26
N HIS A 340 30.33 19.01 -1.03
CA HIS A 340 30.56 17.58 -1.18
C HIS A 340 31.75 17.30 -2.10
N VAL A 341 32.88 16.93 -1.51
CA VAL A 341 34.05 16.40 -2.21
C VAL A 341 34.09 14.90 -2.02
N CYS A 342 33.89 14.12 -3.09
CA CYS A 342 33.96 12.67 -2.95
C CYS A 342 35.40 12.19 -2.82
N ASN A 343 35.59 11.18 -1.97
CA ASN A 343 36.85 10.44 -1.86
C ASN A 343 37.17 9.73 -3.18
N GLU A 344 38.40 9.88 -3.67
CA GLU A 344 38.86 9.28 -4.93
C GLU A 344 38.85 7.75 -4.90
N ALA A 345 39.19 7.11 -3.78
CA ALA A 345 39.14 5.64 -3.68
C ALA A 345 37.72 5.07 -3.83
N GLU A 346 36.72 5.76 -3.25
CA GLU A 346 35.31 5.35 -3.36
C GLU A 346 34.75 5.63 -4.75
N LYS A 347 35.11 6.78 -5.35
CA LYS A 347 34.78 7.09 -6.75
C LYS A 347 35.34 6.06 -7.71
N GLU A 348 36.61 5.68 -7.56
CA GLU A 348 37.27 4.69 -8.42
C GLU A 348 36.61 3.31 -8.27
N THR A 349 36.29 2.90 -7.04
CA THR A 349 35.57 1.64 -6.79
C THR A 349 34.20 1.64 -7.48
N VAL A 350 33.44 2.73 -7.35
CA VAL A 350 32.14 2.87 -8.01
C VAL A 350 32.29 2.98 -9.53
N ALA A 351 33.32 3.66 -10.03
CA ALA A 351 33.60 3.79 -11.45
C ALA A 351 33.97 2.44 -12.09
N MET A 352 34.77 1.62 -11.40
CA MET A 352 35.06 0.25 -11.81
C MET A 352 33.77 -0.58 -11.88
N LEU A 353 32.92 -0.51 -10.85
CA LEU A 353 31.63 -1.21 -10.86
C LEU A 353 30.70 -0.72 -11.99
N LYS A 354 30.65 0.58 -12.26
CA LYS A 354 29.84 1.17 -13.36
C LYS A 354 30.33 0.77 -14.75
N LYS A 355 31.62 0.44 -14.91
CA LYS A 355 32.18 0.03 -16.21
C LYS A 355 31.60 -1.29 -16.67
N ASP A 356 31.41 -2.21 -15.73
CA ASP A 356 30.99 -3.57 -16.01
C ASP A 356 29.49 -3.81 -15.76
N THR A 357 28.83 -2.92 -14.99
CA THR A 357 27.40 -3.04 -14.63
C THR A 357 26.52 -1.88 -15.13
N LYS A 358 25.24 -2.18 -15.43
CA LYS A 358 24.18 -1.16 -15.57
C LYS A 358 23.00 -1.45 -14.63
N PRO A 359 22.31 -0.41 -14.12
CA PRO A 359 21.17 -0.61 -13.24
C PRO A 359 19.95 -1.15 -14.00
N CYS A 360 19.26 -2.12 -13.40
CA CYS A 360 17.96 -2.60 -13.87
C CYS A 360 16.95 -1.43 -13.94
N PRO A 361 16.24 -1.22 -15.06
CA PRO A 361 15.26 -0.14 -15.21
C PRO A 361 14.06 -0.18 -14.25
N ARG A 362 13.81 -1.33 -13.60
CA ARG A 362 12.69 -1.55 -12.67
C ARG A 362 13.08 -1.39 -11.21
N CYS A 363 14.22 -1.95 -10.82
CA CYS A 363 14.62 -2.04 -9.40
C CYS A 363 16.02 -1.51 -9.08
N GLY A 364 16.79 -1.09 -10.09
CA GLY A 364 18.08 -0.44 -9.89
C GLY A 364 19.23 -1.34 -9.42
N THR A 365 19.04 -2.66 -9.39
CA THR A 365 20.14 -3.60 -9.13
C THR A 365 21.17 -3.49 -10.25
N PRO A 366 22.48 -3.37 -9.96
CA PRO A 366 23.52 -3.42 -10.98
C PRO A 366 23.57 -4.81 -11.63
N ILE A 367 23.63 -4.84 -12.96
CA ILE A 367 23.63 -6.06 -13.77
C ILE A 367 24.86 -6.04 -14.66
N ASP A 368 25.66 -7.10 -14.58
CA ASP A 368 26.78 -7.36 -15.47
C ASP A 368 26.29 -7.89 -16.83
N ARG A 369 26.93 -7.45 -17.91
CA ARG A 369 26.60 -7.92 -19.27
C ARG A 369 27.50 -9.09 -19.68
N TYR A 370 26.90 -10.18 -20.14
CA TYR A 370 27.62 -11.21 -20.89
C TYR A 370 27.69 -10.81 -22.39
N THR A 371 28.86 -10.95 -22.99
CA THR A 371 29.14 -10.53 -24.37
C THR A 371 28.30 -11.31 -25.39
N GLY A 372 27.57 -10.61 -26.28
CA GLY A 372 26.95 -11.22 -27.47
C GLY A 372 25.58 -10.68 -27.92
N CYS A 373 24.85 -9.93 -27.09
CA CYS A 373 23.53 -9.37 -27.43
C CYS A 373 23.30 -8.00 -26.79
N ASN A 374 22.60 -7.07 -27.46
CA ASN A 374 22.29 -5.73 -26.91
C ASN A 374 21.10 -5.73 -25.96
N GLN A 375 20.23 -6.74 -26.00
CA GLN A 375 19.15 -6.89 -25.04
C GLN A 375 19.65 -7.65 -23.81
N VAL A 376 19.39 -7.10 -22.63
CA VAL A 376 19.76 -7.69 -21.33
C VAL A 376 18.50 -7.97 -20.54
N TRP A 377 18.47 -9.14 -19.90
CA TRP A 377 17.33 -9.59 -19.11
C TRP A 377 17.70 -9.73 -17.64
N THR A 378 16.79 -9.30 -16.77
CA THR A 378 17.08 -9.16 -15.34
C THR A 378 16.38 -10.26 -14.54
N PRO A 379 17.11 -11.13 -13.81
CA PRO A 379 16.50 -12.17 -12.99
C PRO A 379 15.63 -11.65 -11.84
N CYS A 380 16.07 -10.56 -11.21
CA CYS A 380 15.37 -9.95 -10.08
C CYS A 380 14.00 -9.36 -10.47
N CYS A 381 13.91 -8.75 -11.66
CA CYS A 381 12.79 -7.88 -12.02
C CYS A 381 12.02 -8.36 -13.26
N LYS A 382 12.48 -9.47 -13.86
CA LYS A 382 11.88 -10.21 -14.98
C LYS A 382 11.55 -9.38 -16.22
N ILE A 383 12.24 -8.26 -16.40
CA ILE A 383 12.12 -7.41 -17.58
C ILE A 383 13.31 -7.62 -18.51
N ALA A 384 13.08 -7.46 -19.82
CA ALA A 384 14.14 -7.27 -20.79
C ALA A 384 14.23 -5.80 -21.16
N PHE A 385 15.45 -5.30 -21.33
CA PHE A 385 15.69 -3.93 -21.77
C PHE A 385 16.89 -3.87 -22.70
N ASP A 386 16.93 -2.86 -23.56
CA ASP A 386 18.09 -2.60 -24.40
C ASP A 386 19.22 -2.00 -23.55
N TRP A 387 20.39 -2.62 -23.55
CA TRP A 387 21.57 -2.19 -22.82
C TRP A 387 22.01 -0.77 -23.21
N SER A 388 21.91 -0.42 -24.49
CA SER A 388 22.39 0.86 -25.03
C SER A 388 21.48 2.01 -24.63
N THR A 389 20.16 1.78 -24.69
CA THR A 389 19.14 2.83 -24.51
C THR A 389 18.41 2.77 -23.15
N GLY A 390 18.54 1.68 -22.40
CA GLY A 390 17.85 1.45 -21.13
C GLY A 390 16.33 1.31 -21.24
N LYS A 391 15.77 1.22 -22.45
CA LYS A 391 14.32 1.11 -22.68
C LYS A 391 13.88 -0.34 -22.44
N ILE A 392 12.83 -0.50 -21.62
CA ILE A 392 12.16 -1.79 -21.43
C ILE A 392 11.55 -2.20 -22.76
N VAL A 393 11.82 -3.43 -23.16
CA VAL A 393 11.30 -4.00 -24.40
C VAL A 393 9.93 -4.61 -24.10
N THR A 394 8.87 -3.96 -24.59
CA THR A 394 7.47 -4.38 -24.36
C THR A 394 6.84 -5.05 -25.57
N ASN A 395 7.10 -4.57 -26.80
CA ASN A 395 6.42 -5.02 -28.02
C ASN A 395 7.35 -5.74 -29.02
N GLU A 396 8.54 -6.17 -28.58
CA GLU A 396 9.51 -6.86 -29.45
C GLU A 396 9.91 -8.20 -28.86
N ARG A 397 10.30 -9.11 -29.75
CA ARG A 397 10.74 -10.45 -29.37
C ARG A 397 12.03 -10.36 -28.55
N ILE A 398 11.95 -10.81 -27.29
CA ILE A 398 13.10 -10.82 -26.39
C ILE A 398 14.09 -11.90 -26.85
N HIS A 399 15.31 -11.49 -27.20
CA HIS A 399 16.41 -12.30 -27.71
C HIS A 399 17.66 -12.31 -26.81
N SER A 400 17.54 -11.81 -25.56
CA SER A 400 18.58 -11.96 -24.53
C SER A 400 18.83 -13.46 -24.22
N PRO A 401 20.09 -13.92 -24.22
CA PRO A 401 20.44 -15.29 -23.82
C PRO A 401 19.97 -15.63 -22.40
N GLU A 402 20.06 -14.67 -21.46
CA GLU A 402 19.61 -14.84 -20.08
C GLU A 402 18.08 -14.91 -19.98
N TYR A 403 17.35 -14.17 -20.83
CA TYR A 403 15.90 -14.32 -20.95
C TYR A 403 15.52 -15.68 -21.48
N TYR A 404 16.20 -16.20 -22.50
CA TYR A 404 15.92 -17.54 -22.99
C TYR A 404 16.32 -18.61 -21.99
N ASP A 405 17.39 -18.43 -21.22
CA ASP A 405 17.73 -19.32 -20.11
C ASP A 405 16.66 -19.25 -19.01
N TYR A 406 16.14 -18.07 -18.70
CA TYR A 406 15.04 -17.90 -17.79
C TYR A 406 13.72 -18.49 -18.32
N MET A 407 13.33 -18.22 -19.56
CA MET A 407 12.17 -18.78 -20.24
C MET A 407 12.26 -20.30 -20.39
N ARG A 408 13.46 -20.83 -20.67
CA ARG A 408 13.75 -22.27 -20.67
C ARG A 408 13.66 -22.88 -19.27
N ARG A 409 13.90 -22.08 -18.23
CA ARG A 409 13.73 -22.45 -16.81
C ARG A 409 12.31 -22.21 -16.28
N THR A 410 11.52 -21.32 -16.87
CA THR A 410 10.27 -20.80 -16.27
C THR A 410 9.02 -21.13 -17.06
N ASN A 411 9.10 -21.31 -18.38
CA ASN A 411 7.93 -21.46 -19.25
C ASN A 411 8.04 -22.61 -20.27
N ASN A 412 8.91 -23.60 -20.04
CA ASN A 412 9.04 -24.79 -20.89
C ASN A 412 9.19 -24.52 -22.42
N GLY A 413 9.61 -23.33 -22.84
CA GLY A 413 9.64 -22.95 -24.27
C GLY A 413 8.28 -22.70 -24.92
N ILE A 414 7.21 -22.44 -24.15
CA ILE A 414 5.88 -22.11 -24.65
C ILE A 414 5.44 -20.73 -24.10
N VAL A 415 4.84 -19.91 -24.98
CA VAL A 415 4.29 -18.58 -24.68
C VAL A 415 2.89 -18.74 -24.04
N PRO A 416 2.51 -17.94 -23.02
CA PRO A 416 1.18 -18.03 -22.42
C PRO A 416 0.06 -17.80 -23.45
N ARG A 417 -1.03 -18.56 -23.36
CA ARG A 417 -2.24 -18.29 -24.15
C ARG A 417 -2.95 -17.05 -23.59
N GLU A 418 -3.59 -16.30 -24.47
CA GLU A 418 -4.40 -15.15 -24.07
C GLU A 418 -5.56 -15.55 -23.16
N VAL A 419 -5.87 -14.65 -22.23
CA VAL A 419 -7.04 -14.75 -21.36
C VAL A 419 -8.28 -14.52 -22.22
N GLY A 420 -9.01 -15.60 -22.50
CA GLY A 420 -10.22 -15.58 -23.33
C GLY A 420 -10.42 -16.81 -24.23
N ASP A 421 -9.45 -17.72 -24.30
CA ASP A 421 -9.56 -18.92 -25.13
C ASP A 421 -10.36 -20.02 -24.40
N ASN A 422 -11.67 -20.09 -24.66
CA ASN A 422 -12.56 -21.17 -24.21
C ASN A 422 -12.83 -22.15 -25.37
N PRO A 423 -12.28 -23.37 -25.38
CA PRO A 423 -12.43 -24.29 -26.51
C PRO A 423 -13.66 -25.21 -26.44
N CYS A 424 -14.60 -25.02 -25.52
CA CYS A 424 -15.80 -25.85 -25.41
C CYS A 424 -17.08 -25.01 -25.27
N GLY A 425 -17.98 -25.18 -26.26
CA GLY A 425 -19.45 -25.04 -26.21
C GLY A 425 -20.09 -23.78 -25.63
N GLU A 426 -21.13 -23.26 -26.30
CA GLU A 426 -22.11 -22.40 -25.62
C GLU A 426 -22.79 -23.21 -24.51
N ARG A 427 -23.01 -22.59 -23.34
CA ARG A 427 -23.70 -23.25 -22.24
C ARG A 427 -25.15 -23.55 -22.61
N VAL A 428 -25.61 -24.73 -22.23
CA VAL A 428 -27.03 -25.09 -22.26
C VAL A 428 -27.79 -24.08 -21.41
N ASN A 429 -28.80 -23.40 -21.99
CA ASN A 429 -29.65 -22.52 -21.21
C ASN A 429 -30.68 -23.33 -20.39
N GLU A 430 -31.19 -22.75 -19.30
CA GLU A 430 -32.11 -23.44 -18.39
C GLU A 430 -33.39 -23.91 -19.11
N TYR A 431 -33.84 -23.16 -20.11
CA TYR A 431 -35.06 -23.46 -20.87
C TYR A 431 -34.91 -24.76 -21.68
N ASP A 432 -33.82 -24.91 -22.43
CA ASP A 432 -33.54 -26.07 -23.26
C ASP A 432 -33.30 -27.32 -22.40
N PHE A 433 -32.57 -27.17 -21.30
CA PHE A 433 -32.37 -28.23 -20.32
C PHE A 433 -33.70 -28.69 -19.70
N SER A 434 -34.51 -27.75 -19.22
CA SER A 434 -35.83 -28.01 -18.62
C SER A 434 -36.79 -28.69 -19.61
N ASN A 435 -36.85 -28.22 -20.85
CA ASN A 435 -37.68 -28.82 -21.90
C ASN A 435 -37.24 -30.24 -22.28
N SER A 436 -35.94 -30.53 -22.26
CA SER A 436 -35.43 -31.87 -22.52
C SER A 436 -35.94 -32.91 -21.52
N LEU A 437 -36.25 -32.47 -20.30
CA LEU A 437 -36.69 -33.28 -19.17
C LEU A 437 -38.23 -33.40 -19.06
N TRP A 438 -38.99 -32.65 -19.85
CA TRP A 438 -40.45 -32.63 -19.81
C TRP A 438 -41.05 -33.90 -20.41
N ASP A 439 -41.84 -34.63 -19.62
CA ASP A 439 -42.57 -35.79 -20.10
C ASP A 439 -43.95 -35.38 -20.64
N ASN A 440 -44.05 -35.33 -21.98
CA ASN A 440 -45.30 -35.01 -22.69
C ASN A 440 -46.44 -36.02 -22.44
N LYS A 441 -46.14 -37.27 -22.04
CA LYS A 441 -47.15 -38.29 -21.76
C LYS A 441 -47.72 -38.14 -20.35
N LEU A 442 -46.89 -37.78 -19.39
CA LEU A 442 -47.30 -37.59 -17.99
C LEU A 442 -47.71 -36.13 -17.69
N ASN A 443 -47.45 -35.20 -18.61
CA ASN A 443 -47.69 -33.76 -18.48
C ASN A 443 -47.13 -33.16 -17.16
N ARG A 444 -45.98 -33.67 -16.71
CA ARG A 444 -45.29 -33.26 -15.49
C ARG A 444 -43.82 -33.70 -15.52
N TYR A 445 -43.00 -33.09 -14.68
CA TYR A 445 -41.67 -33.63 -14.37
C TYR A 445 -41.77 -34.91 -13.55
N THR A 446 -40.97 -35.91 -13.94
CA THR A 446 -40.74 -37.10 -13.11
C THR A 446 -39.85 -36.74 -11.92
N LEU A 447 -39.80 -37.61 -10.89
CA LEU A 447 -38.89 -37.42 -9.76
C LEU A 447 -37.42 -37.33 -10.22
N ASN A 448 -37.04 -38.11 -11.22
CA ASN A 448 -35.69 -38.07 -11.80
C ASN A 448 -35.44 -36.75 -12.54
N ALA A 449 -36.42 -36.24 -13.29
CA ALA A 449 -36.31 -34.93 -13.95
C ALA A 449 -36.12 -33.80 -12.92
N GLN A 450 -36.84 -33.84 -11.79
CA GLN A 450 -36.65 -32.87 -10.70
C GLN A 450 -35.23 -32.94 -10.13
N LYS A 451 -34.71 -34.15 -9.89
CA LYS A 451 -33.34 -34.36 -9.41
C LYS A 451 -32.29 -33.85 -10.42
N CYS A 452 -32.53 -34.01 -11.73
CA CYS A 452 -31.67 -33.45 -12.78
C CYS A 452 -31.66 -31.91 -12.74
N MET A 453 -32.82 -31.27 -12.53
CA MET A 453 -32.92 -29.82 -12.36
C MET A 453 -32.17 -29.32 -11.13
N ASP A 454 -32.21 -30.06 -10.03
CA ASP A 454 -31.48 -29.69 -8.82
C ASP A 454 -29.96 -29.73 -9.03
N TYR A 455 -29.44 -30.72 -9.78
CA TYR A 455 -28.02 -30.74 -10.18
C TYR A 455 -27.63 -29.62 -11.14
N TYR A 456 -28.51 -29.26 -12.08
CA TYR A 456 -28.28 -28.13 -12.98
C TYR A 456 -28.18 -26.82 -12.17
N ARG A 457 -29.12 -26.59 -11.25
CA ARG A 457 -29.10 -25.44 -10.33
C ARG A 457 -27.86 -25.42 -9.44
N LEU A 458 -27.42 -26.60 -8.97
CA LEU A 458 -26.20 -26.73 -8.20
C LEU A 458 -24.97 -26.34 -9.03
N THR A 459 -24.92 -26.74 -10.30
CA THR A 459 -23.84 -26.38 -11.24
C THR A 459 -23.80 -24.87 -11.45
N GLU A 460 -24.96 -24.26 -11.71
CA GLU A 460 -25.07 -22.81 -11.82
C GLU A 460 -24.70 -22.09 -10.53
N HIS A 461 -25.08 -22.62 -9.35
CA HIS A 461 -24.67 -22.07 -8.07
C HIS A 461 -23.15 -22.12 -7.86
N VAL A 462 -22.53 -23.27 -8.17
CA VAL A 462 -21.07 -23.40 -8.08
C VAL A 462 -20.39 -22.40 -9.02
N ASN A 463 -20.87 -22.27 -10.24
CA ASN A 463 -20.28 -21.38 -11.24
C ASN A 463 -20.51 -19.88 -10.95
N ALA A 464 -21.72 -19.49 -10.59
CA ALA A 464 -22.10 -18.08 -10.45
C ALA A 464 -21.85 -17.53 -9.03
N VAL A 465 -21.72 -18.40 -8.03
CA VAL A 465 -21.56 -17.99 -6.62
C VAL A 465 -20.25 -18.51 -6.03
N GLN A 466 -20.02 -19.83 -6.04
CA GLN A 466 -18.87 -20.38 -5.31
C GLN A 466 -17.53 -20.04 -5.95
N ILE A 467 -17.41 -20.20 -7.28
CA ILE A 467 -16.19 -19.87 -8.02
C ILE A 467 -15.85 -18.38 -7.93
N PRO A 468 -16.78 -17.42 -8.13
CA PRO A 468 -16.49 -16.00 -8.00
C PRO A 468 -16.14 -15.53 -6.57
N LEU A 469 -16.57 -16.28 -5.55
CA LEU A 469 -16.22 -16.03 -4.15
C LEU A 469 -14.83 -16.58 -3.75
N LEU A 470 -14.29 -17.53 -4.51
CA LEU A 470 -12.85 -17.77 -4.46
C LEU A 470 -12.18 -16.48 -4.91
N PRO A 471 -11.06 -16.06 -4.32
CA PRO A 471 -10.38 -14.84 -4.72
C PRO A 471 -10.03 -14.97 -6.20
N TYR A 472 -10.91 -14.40 -7.03
CA TYR A 472 -10.88 -14.47 -8.47
C TYR A 472 -9.82 -13.48 -8.91
N ASN A 473 -8.57 -13.92 -8.79
CA ASN A 473 -7.41 -13.40 -9.48
C ASN A 473 -6.43 -14.56 -9.51
N LEU A 474 -6.57 -15.42 -10.51
CA LEU A 474 -5.48 -16.30 -10.95
C LEU A 474 -4.25 -15.41 -11.18
N GLY A 475 -3.39 -15.27 -10.17
CA GLY A 475 -2.06 -14.66 -10.29
C GLY A 475 -1.85 -13.23 -9.78
N GLU A 476 -2.83 -12.54 -9.19
CA GLU A 476 -2.60 -11.17 -8.66
C GLU A 476 -3.30 -10.94 -7.31
N ILE A 477 -2.85 -11.62 -6.26
CA ILE A 477 -3.01 -11.06 -4.92
C ILE A 477 -2.21 -9.76 -4.89
N ASP A 478 -2.92 -8.66 -4.63
CA ASP A 478 -2.28 -7.37 -4.46
C ASP A 478 -1.47 -7.34 -3.16
N TYR A 479 -0.17 -7.60 -3.28
CA TYR A 479 0.77 -7.51 -2.17
C TYR A 479 1.19 -6.06 -1.86
N SER A 480 0.70 -5.06 -2.61
CA SER A 480 1.09 -3.65 -2.44
C SER A 480 0.86 -3.18 -1.00
N LYS A 481 -0.30 -3.47 -0.42
CA LYS A 481 -0.63 -3.07 0.96
C LYS A 481 0.39 -3.61 1.98
N LEU A 482 0.80 -4.86 1.80
CA LEU A 482 1.77 -5.50 2.69
C LEU A 482 3.18 -4.98 2.43
N GLY A 483 3.54 -4.74 1.17
CA GLY A 483 4.81 -4.13 0.78
C GLY A 483 4.96 -2.68 1.24
N VAL A 484 3.91 -1.86 1.15
CA VAL A 484 3.88 -0.48 1.67
C VAL A 484 4.14 -0.46 3.18
N LYS A 485 3.46 -1.34 3.95
CA LYS A 485 3.72 -1.49 5.40
C LYS A 485 5.18 -1.85 5.69
N TYR A 486 5.77 -2.71 4.87
CA TYR A 486 7.19 -3.07 4.98
C TYR A 486 8.12 -1.90 4.64
N LEU A 487 7.84 -1.15 3.58
CA LEU A 487 8.64 0.02 3.17
C LEU A 487 8.64 1.12 4.23
N ILE A 488 7.49 1.39 4.84
CA ILE A 488 7.31 2.40 5.89
C ILE A 488 7.99 1.97 7.21
N GLY A 489 8.16 0.67 7.43
CA GLY A 489 8.77 0.12 8.65
C GLY A 489 7.78 -0.32 9.72
N ASP A 490 6.47 -0.31 9.45
CA ASP A 490 5.42 -0.78 10.38
C ASP A 490 5.53 -2.27 10.70
N ILE A 491 6.11 -3.05 9.77
CA ILE A 491 6.39 -4.47 9.93
C ILE A 491 7.86 -4.75 9.63
N ASP A 492 8.47 -5.62 10.42
CA ASP A 492 9.82 -6.10 10.18
C ASP A 492 9.88 -7.17 9.07
N ASP A 493 11.08 -7.50 8.59
CA ASP A 493 11.30 -8.49 7.53
C ASP A 493 10.78 -9.90 7.90
N ILE A 494 10.86 -10.28 9.18
CA ILE A 494 10.45 -11.60 9.66
C ILE A 494 8.92 -11.72 9.60
N LYS A 495 8.20 -10.73 10.12
CA LYS A 495 6.74 -10.65 10.08
C LYS A 495 6.25 -10.50 8.64
N TRP A 496 6.91 -9.67 7.84
CA TRP A 496 6.56 -9.48 6.43
C TRP A 496 6.63 -10.79 5.64
N LYS A 497 7.76 -11.51 5.72
CA LYS A 497 7.92 -12.83 5.10
C LYS A 497 6.89 -13.82 5.62
N LYS A 498 6.61 -13.84 6.94
CA LYS A 498 5.61 -14.74 7.52
C LYS A 498 4.20 -14.48 6.97
N SER A 499 3.80 -13.21 6.86
CA SER A 499 2.52 -12.82 6.27
C SER A 499 2.44 -13.24 4.80
N LEU A 500 3.49 -12.96 4.00
CA LEU A 500 3.57 -13.39 2.60
C LEU A 500 3.46 -14.91 2.45
N LYS A 501 4.21 -15.68 3.24
CA LYS A 501 4.12 -17.16 3.24
C LYS A 501 2.70 -17.65 3.52
N THR A 502 1.98 -16.96 4.39
CA THR A 502 0.59 -17.31 4.75
C THR A 502 -0.35 -17.02 3.58
N ASP A 503 -0.21 -15.85 2.95
CA ASP A 503 -1.03 -15.45 1.80
C ASP A 503 -0.74 -16.34 0.57
N ILE A 504 0.52 -16.61 0.25
CA ILE A 504 0.92 -17.53 -0.85
C ILE A 504 0.37 -18.94 -0.60
N LYS A 505 0.42 -19.43 0.65
CA LYS A 505 -0.13 -20.75 1.00
C LYS A 505 -1.66 -20.78 0.86
N ARG A 506 -2.34 -19.68 1.23
CA ARG A 506 -3.80 -19.53 1.06
C ARG A 506 -4.16 -19.57 -0.44
N GLU A 507 -3.44 -18.82 -1.26
CA GLU A 507 -3.62 -18.76 -2.71
C GLU A 507 -3.45 -20.12 -3.37
N LYS A 508 -2.36 -20.84 -3.08
CA LYS A 508 -2.13 -22.19 -3.62
C LYS A 508 -3.30 -23.13 -3.30
N ARG A 509 -3.85 -23.05 -2.10
CA ARG A 509 -5.04 -23.83 -1.71
C ARG A 509 -6.27 -23.41 -2.52
N GLU A 510 -6.52 -22.12 -2.65
CA GLU A 510 -7.70 -21.58 -3.34
C GLU A 510 -7.65 -21.91 -4.84
N ASN A 511 -6.49 -21.83 -5.48
CA ASN A 511 -6.27 -22.26 -6.86
C ASN A 511 -6.52 -23.77 -7.04
N GLU A 512 -6.05 -24.61 -6.11
CA GLU A 512 -6.33 -26.06 -6.16
C GLU A 512 -7.85 -26.35 -6.05
N VAL A 513 -8.57 -25.62 -5.19
CA VAL A 513 -10.04 -25.74 -5.09
C VAL A 513 -10.73 -25.23 -6.35
N TYR A 514 -10.30 -24.10 -6.88
CA TYR A 514 -10.81 -23.52 -8.13
C TYR A 514 -10.72 -24.53 -9.27
N HIS A 515 -9.56 -25.16 -9.48
CA HIS A 515 -9.40 -26.15 -10.55
C HIS A 515 -10.35 -27.34 -10.42
N ILE A 516 -10.63 -27.79 -9.19
CA ILE A 516 -11.59 -28.88 -8.95
C ILE A 516 -13.03 -28.42 -9.23
N LEU A 517 -13.43 -27.24 -8.74
CA LEU A 517 -14.77 -26.72 -8.98
C LEU A 517 -15.01 -26.38 -10.46
N ASN A 518 -14.00 -25.85 -11.14
CA ASN A 518 -14.07 -25.59 -12.58
C ASN A 518 -14.15 -26.90 -13.38
N MET A 519 -13.41 -27.93 -12.97
CA MET A 519 -13.56 -29.27 -13.55
C MET A 519 -14.96 -29.84 -13.32
N PHE A 520 -15.52 -29.68 -12.12
CA PHE A 520 -16.90 -30.06 -11.81
C PHE A 520 -17.89 -29.38 -12.76
N VAL A 521 -17.80 -28.05 -12.90
CA VAL A 521 -18.69 -27.27 -13.79
C VAL A 521 -18.57 -27.76 -15.23
N ASN A 522 -17.35 -27.90 -15.75
CA ASN A 522 -17.14 -28.35 -17.14
C ASN A 522 -17.72 -29.75 -17.40
N VAL A 523 -17.50 -30.71 -16.48
CA VAL A 523 -18.05 -32.08 -16.64
C VAL A 523 -19.57 -32.09 -16.49
N MET A 524 -20.13 -31.29 -15.59
CA MET A 524 -21.58 -31.15 -15.46
C MET A 524 -22.21 -30.51 -16.70
N GLU A 525 -21.54 -29.53 -17.30
CA GLU A 525 -21.97 -28.93 -18.57
C GLU A 525 -21.97 -29.98 -19.69
N ASP A 526 -20.94 -30.82 -19.81
CA ASP A 526 -20.91 -31.92 -20.79
C ASP A 526 -22.07 -32.91 -20.55
N LEU A 527 -22.32 -33.29 -19.29
CA LEU A 527 -23.46 -34.13 -18.92
C LEU A 527 -24.80 -33.47 -19.27
N SER A 528 -24.91 -32.15 -19.12
CA SER A 528 -26.10 -31.38 -19.48
C SER A 528 -26.32 -31.31 -20.99
N HIS A 529 -25.27 -31.34 -21.81
CA HIS A 529 -25.40 -31.48 -23.25
C HIS A 529 -25.83 -32.91 -23.65
N ASP A 530 -25.28 -33.92 -23.00
CA ASP A 530 -25.61 -35.32 -23.27
C ASP A 530 -27.09 -35.62 -23.05
N ILE A 531 -27.67 -35.13 -21.96
CA ILE A 531 -29.09 -35.40 -21.61
C ILE A 531 -30.08 -34.77 -22.58
N ILE A 532 -29.75 -33.65 -23.22
CA ILE A 532 -30.59 -33.04 -24.27
C ILE A 532 -30.74 -34.01 -25.45
N ASN A 533 -29.65 -34.72 -25.78
CA ASN A 533 -29.61 -35.65 -26.90
C ASN A 533 -30.15 -37.04 -26.54
N ASP A 534 -29.72 -37.61 -25.41
CA ASP A 534 -30.03 -39.00 -25.05
C ASP A 534 -31.29 -39.17 -24.17
N LYS A 535 -31.76 -38.09 -23.54
CA LYS A 535 -32.90 -38.03 -22.60
C LYS A 535 -32.83 -39.05 -21.46
N ASN A 536 -31.64 -39.54 -21.13
CA ASN A 536 -31.45 -40.58 -20.13
C ASN A 536 -31.18 -39.98 -18.75
N THR A 537 -32.27 -39.69 -18.02
CA THR A 537 -32.20 -39.08 -16.68
C THR A 537 -31.45 -39.93 -15.66
N VAL A 538 -31.51 -41.27 -15.77
CA VAL A 538 -30.87 -42.18 -14.80
C VAL A 538 -29.36 -42.10 -14.94
N LYS A 539 -28.86 -42.21 -16.18
CA LYS A 539 -27.42 -42.10 -16.49
C LYS A 539 -26.85 -40.74 -16.05
N PHE A 540 -27.59 -39.66 -16.25
CA PHE A 540 -27.19 -38.32 -15.80
C PHE A 540 -27.05 -38.26 -14.27
N ILE A 541 -28.07 -38.71 -13.53
CA ILE A 541 -28.07 -38.71 -12.06
C ILE A 541 -26.90 -39.53 -11.51
N ASP A 542 -26.69 -40.74 -12.02
CA ASP A 542 -25.62 -41.62 -11.55
C ASP A 542 -24.22 -41.02 -11.79
N SER A 543 -24.06 -40.34 -12.93
CA SER A 543 -22.81 -39.64 -13.28
C SER A 543 -22.57 -38.41 -12.41
N ALA A 544 -23.61 -37.60 -12.18
CA ALA A 544 -23.56 -36.43 -11.32
C ALA A 544 -23.25 -36.81 -9.86
N ASP A 545 -23.92 -37.83 -9.33
CA ASP A 545 -23.67 -38.34 -7.97
C ASP A 545 -22.23 -38.84 -7.80
N SER A 546 -21.72 -39.58 -8.80
CA SER A 546 -20.34 -40.06 -8.80
C SER A 546 -19.33 -38.91 -8.85
N LEU A 547 -19.60 -37.90 -9.67
CA LEU A 547 -18.74 -36.71 -9.80
C LEU A 547 -18.71 -35.91 -8.50
N ILE A 548 -19.86 -35.66 -7.87
CA ILE A 548 -19.95 -34.93 -6.58
C ILE A 548 -19.15 -35.66 -5.50
N LYS A 549 -19.27 -36.99 -5.44
CA LYS A 549 -18.50 -37.80 -4.50
C LYS A 549 -17.00 -37.66 -4.73
N TYR A 550 -16.55 -37.75 -5.98
CA TYR A 550 -15.16 -37.53 -6.35
C TYR A 550 -14.67 -36.12 -5.96
N VAL A 551 -15.41 -35.08 -6.31
CA VAL A 551 -15.08 -33.68 -5.98
C VAL A 551 -14.93 -33.48 -4.47
N ASN A 552 -15.89 -33.97 -3.70
CA ASN A 552 -15.86 -33.89 -2.23
C ASN A 552 -14.67 -34.64 -1.62
N GLU A 553 -14.30 -35.80 -2.17
CA GLU A 553 -13.10 -36.53 -1.75
C GLU A 553 -11.81 -35.74 -2.04
N GLN A 554 -11.70 -35.11 -3.22
CA GLN A 554 -10.54 -34.30 -3.58
C GLN A 554 -10.44 -33.03 -2.72
N ILE A 555 -11.54 -32.34 -2.49
CA ILE A 555 -11.60 -31.18 -1.56
C ILE A 555 -11.22 -31.62 -0.14
N GLY A 556 -11.64 -32.81 0.29
CA GLY A 556 -11.22 -33.43 1.54
C GLY A 556 -9.71 -33.64 1.65
N LYS A 557 -9.06 -34.10 0.58
CA LYS A 557 -7.59 -34.25 0.51
C LYS A 557 -6.89 -32.89 0.61
N ILE A 558 -7.37 -31.86 -0.11
CA ILE A 558 -6.82 -30.50 -0.03
C ILE A 558 -6.93 -29.94 1.39
N ASN A 559 -8.09 -30.07 2.03
CA ASN A 559 -8.28 -29.56 3.39
C ASN A 559 -7.33 -30.23 4.40
N LYS A 560 -7.07 -31.53 4.26
CA LYS A 560 -6.06 -32.26 5.05
C LYS A 560 -4.64 -31.76 4.76
N LYS A 561 -4.27 -31.59 3.48
CA LYS A 561 -2.96 -31.07 3.05
C LYS A 561 -2.66 -29.70 3.66
N TYR A 562 -3.63 -28.79 3.67
CA TYR A 562 -3.45 -27.42 4.16
C TYR A 562 -3.80 -27.21 5.65
N LYS A 563 -4.28 -28.24 6.36
CA LYS A 563 -4.74 -28.18 7.77
C LYS A 563 -5.81 -27.10 8.01
N SER A 564 -6.76 -26.98 7.08
CA SER A 564 -7.82 -25.97 7.14
C SER A 564 -9.02 -26.45 7.97
N VAL A 565 -9.71 -25.52 8.64
CA VAL A 565 -10.94 -25.79 9.38
C VAL A 565 -12.14 -25.74 8.39
N GLU A 566 -12.79 -26.90 8.22
CA GLU A 566 -14.18 -27.10 7.72
C GLU A 566 -14.58 -26.98 6.24
N LYS A 567 -15.79 -27.54 5.99
CA LYS A 567 -16.46 -27.96 4.75
C LYS A 567 -16.82 -26.87 3.72
N LYS A 568 -16.12 -25.73 3.70
CA LYS A 568 -16.56 -24.51 2.96
C LYS A 568 -16.90 -24.69 1.48
N TYR A 569 -16.37 -25.73 0.83
CA TYR A 569 -16.53 -25.96 -0.61
C TYR A 569 -17.11 -27.35 -0.93
N PHE A 570 -17.63 -28.07 0.07
CA PHE A 570 -18.29 -29.34 -0.22
C PHE A 570 -19.59 -29.09 -0.97
N ILE A 571 -19.81 -29.89 -2.00
CA ILE A 571 -21.03 -29.87 -2.79
C ILE A 571 -22.02 -30.82 -2.11
N SER A 572 -23.06 -30.27 -1.50
CA SER A 572 -24.17 -31.05 -0.94
C SER A 572 -25.36 -31.03 -1.90
N VAL A 573 -25.94 -32.21 -2.12
CA VAL A 573 -27.19 -32.40 -2.87
C VAL A 573 -28.38 -32.12 -1.96
#